data_AF-A0A2K3KT39-F1
#
_entry.id   AF-A0A2K3KT39-F1
#
_cell.length_a   1.000
_cell.length_b   1.000
_cell.length_c   1.000
_cell.angle_alpha   90.00
_cell.angle_beta   90.00
_cell.angle_gamma   90.00
#
_symmetry.space_group_name_H-M   'P 1'
#
loop_
_entity.id
_entity.type
_entity.pdbx_description
1 polymer ?
#
loop_
_entity_poly.entity_id
_entity_poly.type
_entity_poly.pdbx_seq_one_letter_code
_entity_poly.pdbx_strand_id
1 'polypeptide(L)'
;MSEGDGGFVLPACLSNRNFFDNNPPEVPVSERNHILGASSAARQQQLTQDIVVVIRLAETALVLNEGGPTHEAEKLAVKNRKLEALVTKLEK
;
A
#
# COMPACT_ATOMS: atom_id res chain seq x y z
N MET A 1 12.80 -25.80 0.20
CA MET A 1 12.69 -25.01 -1.03
C MET A 1 12.83 -23.57 -0.59
N SER A 2 13.90 -22.88 -0.98
CA SER A 2 14.12 -21.49 -0.60
C SER A 2 13.07 -20.64 -1.30
N GLU A 3 12.14 -20.06 -0.56
CA GLU A 3 11.35 -18.94 -1.06
C GLU A 3 12.35 -17.85 -1.44
N GLY A 4 12.39 -17.53 -2.74
CA GLY A 4 13.35 -16.58 -3.27
C GLY A 4 13.15 -15.21 -2.66
N ASP A 5 14.26 -14.53 -2.42
CA ASP A 5 14.45 -13.11 -2.08
C ASP A 5 13.90 -12.14 -3.15
N GLY A 6 12.86 -12.55 -3.89
CA GLY A 6 12.15 -11.73 -4.86
C GLY A 6 11.19 -10.83 -4.13
N GLY A 7 11.69 -9.74 -3.54
CA GLY A 7 10.86 -8.69 -2.98
C GLY A 7 9.72 -8.27 -3.93
N PHE A 8 8.64 -7.75 -3.37
CA PHE A 8 7.49 -7.30 -4.15
C PHE A 8 7.93 -6.30 -5.23
N VAL A 9 7.80 -6.68 -6.51
CA VAL A 9 8.13 -5.81 -7.64
C VAL A 9 7.01 -4.79 -7.79
N LEU A 10 7.28 -3.56 -7.37
CA LEU A 10 6.37 -2.45 -7.58
C LEU A 10 6.18 -2.20 -9.07
N PRO A 11 4.94 -2.01 -9.56
CA PRO A 11 4.69 -1.53 -10.91
C PRO A 11 5.54 -0.30 -11.24
N ALA A 12 6.08 -0.23 -12.46
CA ALA A 12 7.00 0.82 -12.87
C ALA A 12 6.43 2.25 -12.69
N CYS A 13 5.10 2.40 -12.76
CA CYS A 13 4.40 3.65 -12.49
C CYS A 13 4.49 4.14 -11.03
N LEU A 14 4.79 3.25 -10.08
CA LEU A 14 4.96 3.59 -8.66
C LEU A 14 6.42 3.91 -8.33
N SER A 15 7.38 3.44 -9.12
CA SER A 15 8.82 3.64 -8.87
C SER A 15 9.46 4.73 -9.74
N ASN A 16 8.91 4.99 -10.93
CA ASN A 16 9.41 6.02 -11.85
C ASN A 16 8.44 7.20 -11.92
N ARG A 17 8.89 8.35 -11.40
CA ARG A 17 8.13 9.61 -11.39
C ARG A 17 7.69 10.07 -12.78
N ASN A 18 8.46 9.75 -13.82
CA ASN A 18 8.23 10.20 -15.19
C ASN A 18 7.59 9.09 -16.05
N PHE A 19 7.06 8.03 -15.43
CA PHE A 19 6.47 6.90 -16.16
C PHE A 19 5.34 7.34 -17.10
N PHE A 20 4.47 8.23 -16.61
CA PHE A 20 3.31 8.72 -17.34
C PHE A 20 3.65 9.76 -18.42
N ASP A 21 4.87 10.29 -18.45
CA ASP A 21 5.31 11.19 -19.52
C ASP A 21 5.41 10.44 -20.86
N ASN A 22 5.85 9.18 -20.80
CA ASN A 22 5.99 8.30 -21.98
C ASN A 22 4.84 7.28 -22.10
N ASN A 23 4.05 7.10 -21.04
CA ASN A 23 2.94 6.14 -21.00
C ASN A 23 1.71 6.84 -20.40
N PRO A 24 1.11 7.82 -21.11
CA PRO A 24 -0.04 8.54 -20.58
C PRO A 24 -1.17 7.55 -20.26
N PRO A 25 -1.95 7.76 -19.18
CA PRO A 25 -3.11 6.93 -18.91
C PRO A 25 -4.10 7.02 -20.08
N GLU A 26 -4.33 5.91 -20.75
CA GLU A 26 -5.33 5.81 -21.82
C GLU A 26 -6.56 5.08 -21.31
N VAL A 27 -7.73 5.67 -21.59
CA VAL A 27 -9.01 5.02 -21.34
C VAL A 27 -9.48 4.41 -22.66
N PRO A 28 -9.63 3.07 -22.75
CA PRO A 28 -10.12 2.42 -23.96
C PRO A 28 -11.43 3.03 -24.45
N VAL A 29 -11.64 3.09 -25.76
CA VAL A 29 -12.85 3.70 -26.34
C VAL A 29 -14.13 3.01 -25.85
N SER A 30 -14.10 1.69 -25.65
CA SER A 30 -15.21 0.93 -25.07
C SER A 30 -15.55 1.40 -23.65
N GLU A 31 -14.54 1.60 -22.81
CA GLU A 31 -14.68 2.06 -21.43
C GLU A 31 -15.21 3.51 -21.39
N ARG A 32 -14.63 4.39 -22.22
CA ARG A 32 -15.12 5.76 -22.38
C ARG A 32 -16.60 5.78 -22.76
N ASN A 33 -16.99 4.99 -23.76
CA ASN A 33 -18.38 4.94 -24.22
C ASN A 33 -19.31 4.35 -23.16
N HIS A 34 -18.85 3.35 -22.40
CA HIS A 34 -19.59 2.79 -21.28
C HIS A 34 -19.87 3.85 -20.20
N ILE A 35 -18.83 4.58 -19.77
CA ILE A 35 -18.94 5.64 -18.77
C ILE A 35 -19.86 6.77 -19.26
N LEU A 36 -19.66 7.25 -20.50
CA LEU A 36 -20.45 8.34 -21.05
C LEU A 36 -21.91 7.93 -21.36
N GLY A 37 -22.14 6.65 -21.66
CA GLY A 37 -23.48 6.08 -21.85
C GLY A 37 -24.27 5.92 -20.55
N ALA A 38 -23.60 5.93 -19.39
CA ALA A 38 -24.26 5.83 -18.09
C ALA A 38 -24.84 7.19 -17.64
N SER A 39 -26.01 7.11 -16.97
CA SER A 39 -26.64 8.29 -16.38
C SER A 39 -25.75 8.92 -15.30
N SER A 40 -25.96 10.21 -15.01
CA SER A 40 -25.21 10.89 -13.95
C SER A 40 -25.36 10.20 -12.59
N ALA A 41 -26.57 9.72 -12.28
CA ALA A 41 -26.85 9.00 -11.04
C ALA A 41 -26.12 7.66 -10.97
N ALA A 42 -26.13 6.89 -12.08
CA ALA A 42 -25.42 5.61 -12.15
C ALA A 42 -23.91 5.80 -11.98
N ARG A 43 -23.32 6.79 -12.67
CA ARG A 43 -21.90 7.13 -12.50
C ARG A 43 -21.56 7.54 -11.07
N GLN A 44 -22.41 8.33 -10.43
CA GLN A 44 -22.20 8.75 -9.04
C GLN A 44 -22.26 7.56 -8.07
N GLN A 45 -23.20 6.64 -8.29
CA GLN A 45 -23.31 5.43 -7.48
C GLN A 45 -22.07 4.55 -7.63
N GLN A 46 -21.62 4.31 -8.87
CA GLN A 46 -20.41 3.53 -9.13
C GLN A 46 -19.18 4.18 -8.51
N LEU A 47 -18.99 5.48 -8.71
CA LEU A 47 -17.87 6.22 -8.12
C LEU A 47 -17.85 6.14 -6.59
N THR A 48 -19.02 6.19 -5.96
CA THR A 48 -19.14 6.05 -4.50
C THR A 48 -18.67 4.67 -4.04
N GLN A 49 -19.04 3.61 -4.76
CA GLN A 49 -18.61 2.24 -4.45
C GLN A 49 -17.09 2.09 -4.63
N ASP A 50 -16.53 2.61 -5.72
CA ASP A 50 -15.10 2.55 -6.00
C ASP A 50 -14.28 3.26 -4.91
N ILE A 51 -14.74 4.43 -4.45
CA ILE A 51 -14.10 5.15 -3.34
C ILE A 51 -14.10 4.33 -2.05
N VAL A 52 -15.22 3.66 -1.73
CA VAL A 52 -15.30 2.79 -0.55
C VAL A 52 -14.29 1.64 -0.64
N VAL A 53 -14.13 1.04 -1.83
CA VAL A 53 -13.13 -0.02 -2.05
C VAL A 53 -11.70 0.51 -1.89
N VAL A 54 -11.39 1.70 -2.42
CA VAL A 54 -10.07 2.33 -2.28
C VAL A 54 -9.74 2.65 -0.82
N ILE A 55 -10.71 3.18 -0.05
CA ILE A 55 -10.54 3.44 1.38
C ILE A 55 -10.23 2.13 2.12
N ARG A 56 -11.02 1.08 1.87
CA ARG A 56 -10.81 -0.23 2.49
C ARG A 56 -9.45 -0.83 2.13
N LEU A 57 -8.99 -0.65 0.90
CA LEU A 57 -7.67 -1.07 0.47
C LEU A 57 -6.57 -0.32 1.23
N ALA A 58 -6.70 1.00 1.38
CA ALA A 58 -5.76 1.82 2.13
C ALA A 58 -5.72 1.43 3.63
N GLU A 59 -6.87 1.23 4.26
CA GLU A 59 -6.97 0.74 5.64
C GLU A 59 -6.26 -0.61 5.81
N THR A 60 -6.50 -1.55 4.89
CA THR A 60 -5.86 -2.87 4.90
C THR A 60 -4.34 -2.73 4.80
N ALA A 61 -3.84 -1.88 3.89
CA ALA A 61 -2.41 -1.66 3.73
C ALA A 61 -1.77 -1.06 5.00
N LEU A 62 -2.45 -0.14 5.69
CA LEU A 62 -1.96 0.44 6.94
C LEU A 62 -1.87 -0.62 8.05
N VAL A 63 -2.90 -1.45 8.22
CA VAL A 63 -2.91 -2.53 9.21
C VAL A 63 -1.81 -3.56 8.92
N LEU A 64 -1.61 -3.93 7.66
CA LEU A 64 -0.52 -4.84 7.27
C LEU A 64 0.86 -4.23 7.53
N ASN A 65 1.01 -2.91 7.42
CA ASN A 65 2.27 -2.21 7.68
C ASN A 65 2.58 -2.06 9.19
N GLU A 66 1.57 -1.95 10.06
CA GLU A 66 1.77 -2.03 11.52
C GLU A 66 2.27 -3.42 11.95
N GLY A 67 1.86 -4.45 11.21
CA GLY A 67 2.18 -5.84 11.49
C GLY A 67 1.34 -6.41 12.64
N GLY A 68 1.32 -7.73 12.75
CA GLY A 68 0.59 -8.42 13.81
C GLY A 68 1.29 -8.39 15.19
N PRO A 69 0.71 -9.01 16.22
CA PRO A 69 1.31 -9.10 17.56
C PRO A 69 2.75 -9.60 17.56
N THR A 70 3.10 -10.51 16.64
CA THR A 70 4.46 -11.03 16.47
C THR A 70 5.44 -9.94 16.02
N HIS A 71 5.07 -9.11 15.05
CA HIS A 71 5.90 -8.00 14.57
C HIS A 71 6.16 -6.96 15.67
N GLU A 72 5.12 -6.61 16.44
CA GLU A 72 5.27 -5.71 17.59
C GLU A 72 6.12 -6.33 18.71
N ALA A 73 5.99 -7.65 18.97
CA ALA A 73 6.84 -8.35 19.92
C ALA A 73 8.33 -8.32 19.51
N GLU A 74 8.64 -8.53 18.24
CA GLU A 74 10.01 -8.44 17.71
C GLU A 74 10.58 -7.02 17.83
N LYS A 75 9.79 -6.01 17.46
CA LYS A 75 10.15 -4.60 17.59
C LYS A 75 10.41 -4.20 19.05
N LEU A 76 9.60 -4.69 20.00
CA LEU A 76 9.82 -4.51 21.43
C LEU A 76 11.10 -5.22 21.89
N ALA A 77 11.34 -6.45 21.45
CA ALA A 77 12.55 -7.20 21.80
C ALA A 77 13.82 -6.48 21.34
N VAL A 78 13.82 -5.88 20.15
CA VAL A 78 14.94 -5.06 19.66
C VAL A 78 15.14 -3.81 20.51
N LYS A 79 14.06 -3.13 20.92
CA LYS A 79 14.14 -1.96 21.80
C LYS A 79 14.67 -2.32 23.19
N ASN A 80 14.20 -3.42 23.78
CA ASN A 80 14.63 -3.86 25.10
C ASN A 80 16.13 -4.16 25.12
N ARG A 81 16.66 -4.89 24.12
CA ARG A 81 18.12 -5.13 24.02
C ARG A 81 18.93 -3.84 23.95
N LYS A 82 18.44 -2.82 23.23
CA LYS A 82 19.11 -1.51 23.15
C LYS A 82 19.09 -0.78 24.51
N LEU A 83 17.97 -0.85 25.22
CA LEU A 83 17.83 -0.24 26.55
C LEU A 83 18.71 -0.95 27.58
N GLU A 84 18.72 -2.28 27.59
CA GLU A 84 19.61 -3.08 28.44
C GLU A 84 21.08 -2.67 28.25
N ALA A 85 21.53 -2.56 27.00
CA ALA A 85 22.90 -2.12 26.70
C ALA A 85 23.21 -0.69 27.21
N LEU A 86 22.23 0.22 27.15
CA LEU A 86 22.37 1.58 27.69
C LEU A 86 22.43 1.58 29.22
N VAL A 87 21.58 0.80 29.88
CA VAL A 87 21.56 0.66 31.34
C VAL A 87 22.89 0.10 31.82
N THR A 88 23.40 -0.98 31.22
CA THR A 88 24.71 -1.56 31.59
C THR A 88 25.87 -0.58 31.41
N LYS A 89 25.75 0.38 30.47
CA LYS A 89 26.77 1.42 30.28
C LYS A 89 26.72 2.50 31.36
N LEU A 90 25.53 2.78 31.91
CA LEU A 90 25.34 3.78 32.97
C LEU A 90 25.64 3.22 34.37
N GLU A 91 25.51 1.91 34.56
CA GLU A 91 25.82 1.22 35.81
C GLU A 91 27.32 0.94 36.01
N LYS A 92 28.16 1.30 35.04
CA LYS A 92 29.63 1.20 35.10
C LYS A 92 30.25 2.58 35.24
#